data_AF-A0A2T3J0Q1-F1
#
_entry.id   AF-A0A2T3J0Q1-F1
#
_cell.length_a   1.000
_cell.length_b   1.000
_cell.length_c   1.000
_cell.angle_alpha   90.00
_cell.angle_beta   90.00
_cell.angle_gamma   90.00
#
_symmetry.space_group_name_H-M   'P 1'
#
loop_
_entity.id
_entity.type
_entity.pdbx_description
1 polymer ?
#
loop_
_entity_poly.entity_id
_entity_poly.type
_entity_poly.pdbx_seq_one_letter_code
_entity_poly.pdbx_strand_id
1 'polypeptide(L)'
;MIFVKITDAKVISEYQVFFDDLYGNTNKDRDWQEIYGYLSRTTGYLTRAVLKGSVSSQEFARPIAWLSALATKLDIDLQSSFYKKYPSICHYCLEEVCCCFRTDKQPKTYRPPHKLIEERKTRYTILGRFDKQSFDAAVKNIMSIYPNNEVVWHFSGPWMNCSKLFEEIAELHESICKYYAGVKSKSHVEEEFGDVLAWILSAWVSTHRDKNLDEEIVSYFYHGCPVCKMQKCSCGKYDSRIQGVVDPKRYNELRTLFEQLEKVSPDAKTDIESLILALKSVEENQDEATALATTVEAKSVYTKLQEKLDKTEAVTTTLASIGKIISNVSDVL
;
A
#
# COMPACT_ATOMS: atom_id res chain seq x y z
N MET A 1 -25.45 18.07 -0.01
CA MET A 1 -24.19 17.69 -0.70
C MET A 1 -24.44 16.41 -1.45
N ILE A 2 -24.13 16.40 -2.75
CA ILE A 2 -24.20 15.22 -3.62
C ILE A 2 -22.97 14.38 -3.28
N PHE A 3 -23.17 13.09 -2.98
CA PHE A 3 -22.08 12.16 -2.71
C PHE A 3 -21.34 11.83 -4.01
N VAL A 4 -20.03 12.07 -4.08
CA VAL A 4 -19.22 11.70 -5.25
C VAL A 4 -19.02 10.20 -5.28
N LYS A 5 -19.38 9.53 -6.38
CA LYS A 5 -19.05 8.11 -6.55
C LYS A 5 -17.62 7.98 -7.06
N ILE A 6 -16.90 6.96 -6.59
CA ILE A 6 -15.53 6.67 -7.05
C ILE A 6 -15.44 6.48 -8.57
N THR A 7 -16.50 5.95 -9.20
CA THR A 7 -16.58 5.74 -10.65
C THR A 7 -16.60 7.04 -11.46
N ASP A 8 -16.94 8.15 -10.81
CA ASP A 8 -17.06 9.45 -11.45
C ASP A 8 -15.73 10.22 -11.41
N ALA A 9 -14.81 9.84 -10.50
CA ALA A 9 -13.46 10.41 -10.46
C ALA A 9 -12.67 10.03 -11.72
N LYS A 10 -12.02 11.03 -12.33
CA LYS A 10 -11.23 10.95 -13.56
C LYS A 10 -9.86 11.60 -13.41
N VAL A 11 -9.68 12.51 -12.45
CA VAL A 11 -8.41 13.17 -12.16
C VAL A 11 -8.08 13.10 -10.67
N ILE A 12 -6.79 13.24 -10.30
CA ILE A 12 -6.29 13.04 -8.93
C ILE A 12 -7.06 13.91 -7.91
N SER A 13 -7.40 15.15 -8.23
CA SER A 13 -8.14 16.04 -7.32
C SER A 13 -9.56 15.54 -7.06
N GLU A 14 -10.23 14.89 -8.02
CA GLU A 14 -11.54 14.28 -7.82
C GLU A 14 -11.47 13.03 -6.94
N TYR A 15 -10.40 12.24 -7.06
CA TYR A 15 -10.14 11.14 -6.13
C TYR A 15 -9.91 11.66 -4.70
N GLN A 16 -9.17 12.76 -4.55
CA GLN A 16 -8.97 13.40 -3.25
C GLN A 16 -10.31 13.85 -2.63
N VAL A 17 -11.20 14.47 -3.41
CA VAL A 17 -12.56 14.81 -2.98
C VAL A 17 -13.36 13.57 -2.60
N PHE A 18 -13.30 12.50 -3.40
CA PHE A 18 -13.96 11.24 -3.06
C PHE A 18 -13.48 10.69 -1.70
N PHE A 19 -12.17 10.72 -1.44
CA PHE A 19 -11.63 10.22 -0.17
C PHE A 19 -12.04 11.09 1.02
N ASP A 20 -12.18 12.40 0.83
CA ASP A 20 -12.73 13.29 1.86
C ASP A 20 -14.23 13.04 2.09
N ASP A 21 -15.02 12.83 1.03
CA ASP A 21 -16.44 12.47 1.15
C ASP A 21 -16.62 11.12 1.90
N LEU A 22 -15.74 10.16 1.62
CA LEU A 22 -15.76 8.82 2.22
C LEU A 22 -15.29 8.83 3.68
N TYR A 23 -14.16 9.49 3.98
CA TYR A 23 -13.47 9.39 5.28
C TYR A 23 -13.44 10.69 6.09
N GLY A 24 -13.80 11.83 5.52
CA GLY A 24 -13.64 13.16 6.11
C GLY A 24 -14.30 13.29 7.47
N ASN A 25 -15.49 12.71 7.66
CA ASN A 25 -16.15 12.67 8.97
C ASN A 25 -15.31 11.94 10.03
N THR A 26 -14.77 10.76 9.70
CA THR A 26 -13.92 9.96 10.60
C THR A 26 -12.54 10.58 10.83
N ASN A 27 -12.04 11.35 9.85
CA ASN A 27 -10.74 12.01 9.90
C ASN A 27 -10.79 13.42 10.49
N LYS A 28 -11.97 14.01 10.61
CA LYS A 28 -12.17 15.36 11.16
C LYS A 28 -11.53 15.50 12.54
N ASP A 29 -11.77 14.52 13.41
CA ASP A 29 -11.32 14.50 14.80
C ASP A 29 -9.89 13.98 14.98
N ARG A 30 -9.24 13.51 13.90
CA ARG A 30 -7.87 13.01 13.93
C ARG A 30 -6.90 14.15 13.68
N ASP A 31 -5.78 14.18 14.41
CA ASP A 31 -4.71 15.12 14.09
C ASP A 31 -3.95 14.70 12.81
N TRP A 32 -3.08 15.57 12.30
CA TRP A 32 -2.33 15.26 11.08
C TRP A 32 -1.29 14.16 11.32
N GLN A 33 -0.76 14.04 12.55
CA GLN A 33 0.22 13.03 12.94
C GLN A 33 -0.38 11.62 12.91
N GLU A 34 -1.63 11.48 13.35
CA GLU A 34 -2.40 10.24 13.30
C GLU A 34 -2.61 9.83 11.84
N ILE A 35 -3.09 10.75 10.99
CA ILE A 35 -3.27 10.50 9.55
C ILE A 35 -1.94 10.13 8.89
N TYR A 36 -0.86 10.85 9.22
CA TYR A 36 0.50 10.51 8.80
C TYR A 36 0.91 9.11 9.25
N GLY A 37 0.58 8.70 10.47
CA GLY A 37 0.84 7.35 10.98
C GLY A 37 0.13 6.27 10.16
N TYR A 38 -1.09 6.52 9.66
CA TYR A 38 -1.76 5.61 8.72
C TYR A 38 -1.07 5.57 7.35
N LEU A 39 -0.64 6.71 6.83
CA LEU A 39 0.13 6.78 5.58
C LEU A 39 1.44 5.98 5.71
N SER A 40 2.26 6.28 6.73
CA SER A 40 3.53 5.59 7.01
C SER A 40 3.36 4.08 7.19
N ARG A 41 2.31 3.66 7.92
CA ARG A 41 2.01 2.23 8.10
C ARG A 41 1.61 1.56 6.79
N THR A 42 0.76 2.19 5.99
CA THR A 42 0.27 1.59 4.73
C THR A 42 1.34 1.57 3.64
N THR A 43 2.27 2.53 3.61
CA THR A 43 3.48 2.44 2.77
C THR A 43 4.43 1.35 3.28
N GLY A 44 4.56 1.17 4.60
CA GLY A 44 5.29 0.04 5.18
C GLY A 44 4.73 -1.33 4.77
N TYR A 45 3.40 -1.48 4.77
CA TYR A 45 2.73 -2.68 4.27
C TYR A 45 2.97 -2.90 2.77
N LEU A 46 2.88 -1.84 1.96
CA LEU A 46 3.19 -1.90 0.53
C LEU A 46 4.63 -2.37 0.30
N THR A 47 5.60 -1.75 0.97
CA THR A 47 7.02 -2.13 0.90
C THR A 47 7.24 -3.58 1.28
N ARG A 48 6.60 -4.05 2.37
CA ARG A 48 6.71 -5.45 2.80
C ARG A 48 6.22 -6.42 1.71
N ALA A 49 5.08 -6.14 1.10
CA ALA A 49 4.53 -6.99 0.05
C ALA A 49 5.38 -6.96 -1.23
N VAL A 50 5.90 -5.78 -1.58
CA VAL A 50 6.84 -5.57 -2.69
C VAL A 50 8.11 -6.39 -2.50
N LEU A 51 8.74 -6.33 -1.32
CA LEU A 51 9.97 -7.07 -1.01
C LEU A 51 9.74 -8.59 -1.02
N LYS A 52 8.54 -9.05 -0.65
CA LYS A 52 8.15 -10.47 -0.69
C LYS A 52 7.77 -10.95 -2.10
N GLY A 53 7.66 -10.06 -3.09
CA GLY A 53 7.18 -10.40 -4.43
C GLY A 53 5.70 -10.82 -4.45
N SER A 54 4.93 -10.46 -3.43
CA SER A 54 3.53 -10.85 -3.25
C SER A 54 2.56 -9.67 -3.32
N VAL A 55 3.05 -8.51 -3.81
CA VAL A 55 2.27 -7.29 -3.86
C VAL A 55 1.09 -7.43 -4.81
N SER A 56 -0.11 -7.07 -4.34
CA SER A 56 -1.29 -6.97 -5.20
C SER A 56 -1.54 -5.52 -5.60
N SER A 57 -2.19 -5.30 -6.74
CA SER A 57 -2.53 -3.96 -7.24
C SER A 57 -3.34 -3.14 -6.23
N GLN A 58 -4.20 -3.80 -5.44
CA GLN A 58 -5.01 -3.17 -4.40
C GLN A 58 -4.19 -2.59 -3.24
N GLU A 59 -2.96 -3.06 -3.01
CA GLU A 59 -2.12 -2.56 -1.93
C GLU A 59 -1.63 -1.13 -2.14
N PHE A 60 -1.66 -0.64 -3.38
CA PHE A 60 -1.36 0.75 -3.73
C PHE A 60 -2.50 1.71 -3.39
N ALA A 61 -3.75 1.23 -3.37
CA ALA A 61 -4.92 2.07 -3.14
C ALA A 61 -4.93 2.69 -1.73
N ARG A 62 -4.48 1.94 -0.71
CA ARG A 62 -4.46 2.41 0.68
C ARG A 62 -3.48 3.58 0.92
N PRO A 63 -2.18 3.48 0.59
CA PRO A 63 -1.26 4.61 0.78
C PRO A 63 -1.68 5.83 -0.04
N ILE A 64 -2.22 5.66 -1.25
CA ILE A 64 -2.76 6.78 -2.04
C ILE A 64 -3.94 7.46 -1.33
N ALA A 65 -4.88 6.68 -0.78
CA ALA A 65 -6.01 7.22 -0.03
C ALA A 65 -5.57 7.97 1.23
N TRP A 66 -4.59 7.43 1.99
CA TRP A 66 -4.07 8.10 3.18
C TRP A 66 -3.21 9.33 2.86
N LEU A 67 -2.49 9.33 1.73
CA LEU A 67 -1.78 10.51 1.23
C LEU A 67 -2.79 11.61 0.89
N SER A 68 -3.88 11.26 0.20
CA SER A 68 -4.97 12.19 -0.14
C SER A 68 -5.69 12.72 1.11
N ALA A 69 -5.89 11.89 2.12
CA ALA A 69 -6.46 12.30 3.41
C ALA A 69 -5.54 13.28 4.15
N LEU A 70 -4.22 13.04 4.15
CA LEU A 70 -3.24 13.94 4.77
C LEU A 70 -3.16 15.27 4.00
N ALA A 71 -3.18 15.22 2.66
CA ALA A 71 -3.22 16.41 1.81
C ALA A 71 -4.46 17.26 2.14
N THR A 72 -5.63 16.62 2.23
CA THR A 72 -6.89 17.29 2.61
C THR A 72 -6.81 17.90 4.02
N LYS A 73 -6.26 17.17 5.00
CA LYS A 73 -6.08 17.69 6.37
C LYS A 73 -5.20 18.95 6.43
N LEU A 74 -4.24 19.06 5.52
CA LEU A 74 -3.30 20.18 5.41
C LEU A 74 -3.72 21.21 4.35
N ASP A 75 -4.91 21.08 3.77
CA ASP A 75 -5.44 21.96 2.71
C ASP A 75 -4.51 22.02 1.48
N ILE A 76 -3.98 20.87 1.06
CA ILE A 76 -3.07 20.71 -0.07
C ILE A 76 -3.78 19.99 -1.21
N ASP A 77 -3.69 20.54 -2.43
CA ASP A 77 -4.15 19.87 -3.65
C ASP A 77 -3.06 18.91 -4.14
N LEU A 78 -3.32 17.60 -4.02
CA LEU A 78 -2.33 16.56 -4.34
C LEU A 78 -1.96 16.55 -5.83
N GLN A 79 -2.92 16.78 -6.71
CA GLN A 79 -2.71 16.83 -8.16
C GLN A 79 -1.74 17.94 -8.54
N SER A 80 -2.00 19.17 -8.09
CA SER A 80 -1.15 20.33 -8.37
C SER A 80 0.23 20.16 -7.73
N SER A 81 0.29 19.62 -6.51
CA SER A 81 1.56 19.34 -5.82
C SER A 81 2.45 18.42 -6.67
N PHE A 82 1.89 17.32 -7.16
CA PHE A 82 2.59 16.38 -8.03
C PHE A 82 3.02 17.01 -9.35
N TYR A 83 2.10 17.63 -10.11
CA TYR A 83 2.42 18.14 -11.45
C TYR A 83 3.26 19.44 -11.42
N LYS A 84 3.23 20.25 -10.35
CA LYS A 84 4.18 21.37 -10.17
C LYS A 84 5.62 20.88 -9.97
N LYS A 85 5.79 19.71 -9.34
CA LYS A 85 7.11 19.09 -9.15
C LYS A 85 7.54 18.30 -10.39
N TYR A 86 6.63 17.53 -10.98
CA TYR A 86 6.88 16.63 -12.10
C TYR A 86 6.07 17.00 -13.37
N PRO A 87 6.31 18.17 -14.00
CA PRO A 87 5.59 18.57 -15.21
C PRO A 87 6.19 17.91 -16.47
N SER A 88 6.27 16.58 -16.49
CA SER A 88 6.88 15.78 -17.58
C SER A 88 8.38 16.05 -17.84
N ILE A 89 9.08 16.56 -16.82
CA ILE A 89 10.54 16.70 -16.79
C ILE A 89 11.04 16.36 -15.39
N CYS A 90 12.31 15.96 -15.29
CA CYS A 90 12.96 15.74 -14.00
C CYS A 90 13.14 17.09 -13.27
N HIS A 91 12.72 17.18 -12.00
CA HIS A 91 12.78 18.44 -11.25
C HIS A 91 14.20 18.90 -10.88
N TYR A 92 15.19 18.02 -11.00
CA TYR A 92 16.60 18.31 -10.77
C TYR A 92 17.30 18.75 -12.07
N CYS A 93 17.39 17.86 -13.06
CA CYS A 93 18.15 18.12 -14.29
C CYS A 93 17.35 18.80 -15.41
N LEU A 94 16.03 18.95 -15.25
CA LEU A 94 15.09 19.57 -16.20
C LEU A 94 15.04 18.93 -17.59
N GLU A 95 15.48 17.67 -17.68
CA GLU A 95 15.38 16.87 -18.90
C GLU A 95 14.06 16.08 -18.90
N GLU A 96 13.51 15.84 -20.10
CA GLU A 96 12.32 14.98 -20.27
C GLU A 96 12.59 13.54 -19.86
N VAL A 97 13.81 13.03 -20.13
CA VAL A 97 14.32 11.77 -19.59
C VAL A 97 15.46 12.07 -18.64
N CYS A 98 15.28 11.69 -17.37
CA CYS A 98 16.21 11.97 -16.28
C CYS A 98 17.62 11.43 -16.58
N CYS A 99 18.63 12.29 -16.41
CA CYS A 99 20.04 11.93 -16.53
C CYS A 99 20.82 12.11 -15.23
N CYS A 100 20.14 12.32 -14.09
CA CYS A 100 20.76 12.71 -12.82
C CYS A 100 21.85 11.74 -12.34
N PHE A 101 21.77 10.46 -12.67
CA PHE A 101 22.79 9.47 -12.33
C PHE A 101 24.16 9.73 -13.00
N ARG A 102 24.18 10.49 -14.11
CA ARG A 102 25.41 10.89 -14.82
C ARG A 102 25.86 12.31 -14.47
N THR A 103 24.97 13.11 -13.88
CA THR A 103 25.16 14.55 -13.69
C THR A 103 25.10 14.97 -12.24
N ASP A 104 25.05 14.03 -11.30
CA ASP A 104 24.91 14.30 -9.87
C ASP A 104 23.78 15.29 -9.56
N LYS A 105 22.60 15.00 -10.13
CA LYS A 105 21.38 15.83 -10.05
C LYS A 105 21.52 17.26 -10.64
N GLN A 106 22.54 17.53 -11.46
CA GLN A 106 22.67 18.79 -12.18
C GLN A 106 22.07 18.71 -13.61
N PRO A 107 21.59 19.83 -14.17
CA PRO A 107 21.26 19.93 -15.59
C PRO A 107 22.47 19.64 -16.51
N LYS A 108 22.24 19.04 -17.70
CA LYS A 108 23.31 18.77 -18.68
C LYS A 108 23.99 20.04 -19.18
N THR A 109 23.18 21.06 -19.40
CA THR A 109 23.62 22.42 -19.72
C THR A 109 23.45 23.26 -18.48
N TYR A 110 24.47 24.01 -18.09
CA TYR A 110 24.41 24.87 -16.91
C TYR A 110 23.15 25.75 -16.94
N ARG A 111 22.39 25.70 -15.84
CA ARG A 111 21.26 26.60 -15.57
C ARG A 111 21.44 27.16 -14.17
N PRO A 112 21.26 28.47 -13.95
CA PRO A 112 21.34 29.03 -12.61
C PRO A 112 20.31 28.36 -11.68
N PRO A 113 20.69 27.93 -10.45
CA PRO A 113 19.78 27.21 -9.56
C PRO A 113 18.44 27.92 -9.28
N HIS A 114 18.45 29.25 -9.20
CA HIS A 114 17.24 30.05 -8.97
C HIS A 114 16.25 30.05 -10.15
N LYS A 115 16.67 29.63 -11.35
CA LYS A 115 15.82 29.51 -12.54
C LYS A 115 15.12 28.16 -12.66
N LEU A 116 15.58 27.13 -11.95
CA LEU A 116 15.04 25.78 -12.08
C LEU A 116 13.54 25.72 -11.72
N ILE A 117 13.14 26.44 -10.66
CA ILE A 117 11.75 26.53 -10.22
C ILE A 117 10.89 27.28 -11.25
N GLU A 118 11.40 28.34 -11.87
CA GLU A 118 10.69 29.13 -12.87
C GLU A 118 10.41 28.32 -14.14
N GLU A 119 11.38 27.53 -14.57
CA GLU A 119 11.23 26.66 -15.74
C GLU A 119 10.22 25.53 -15.50
N ARG A 120 10.26 24.90 -14.31
CA ARG A 120 9.22 23.93 -13.89
C ARG A 120 7.83 24.56 -13.89
N LYS A 121 7.67 25.76 -13.32
CA LYS A 121 6.39 26.49 -13.30
C LYS A 121 5.87 26.77 -14.71
N THR A 122 6.78 27.15 -15.62
CA THR A 122 6.45 27.38 -17.03
C THR A 122 5.93 26.09 -17.67
N ARG A 123 6.62 24.96 -17.47
CA ARG A 123 6.22 23.66 -18.00
C ARG A 123 4.88 23.17 -17.44
N TYR A 124 4.66 23.33 -16.13
CA TYR A 124 3.39 23.01 -15.48
C TYR A 124 2.22 23.81 -16.09
N THR A 125 2.43 25.10 -16.34
CA THR A 125 1.41 25.98 -16.96
C THR A 125 1.01 25.52 -18.35
N ILE A 126 1.95 24.97 -19.12
CA ILE A 126 1.70 24.40 -20.46
C ILE A 126 0.90 23.10 -20.34
N LEU A 127 1.30 22.21 -19.43
CA LEU A 127 0.71 20.88 -19.26
C LEU A 127 -0.76 20.95 -18.79
N GLY A 128 -1.07 21.87 -17.87
CA GLY A 128 -2.42 22.06 -17.33
C GLY A 128 -3.51 22.45 -18.36
N ARG A 129 -3.14 22.70 -19.62
CA ARG A 129 -4.09 23.03 -20.70
C ARG A 129 -4.57 21.84 -21.51
N PHE A 130 -3.88 20.69 -21.46
CA PHE A 130 -4.07 19.64 -22.47
C PHE A 130 -4.18 18.21 -21.94
N ASP A 131 -3.64 17.90 -20.75
CA ASP A 131 -3.56 16.52 -20.28
C ASP A 131 -4.59 16.17 -19.21
N LYS A 132 -5.16 14.97 -19.33
CA LYS A 132 -5.95 14.35 -18.27
C LYS A 132 -5.01 13.95 -17.13
N GLN A 133 -5.14 14.60 -15.97
CA GLN A 133 -4.28 14.42 -14.80
C GLN A 133 -4.77 13.30 -13.85
N SER A 134 -5.01 12.10 -14.39
CA SER A 134 -5.42 10.91 -13.62
C SER A 134 -4.23 10.21 -12.94
N PHE A 135 -4.48 9.21 -12.09
CA PHE A 135 -3.38 8.45 -11.49
C PHE A 135 -2.62 7.62 -12.54
N ASP A 136 -3.31 7.01 -13.51
CA ASP A 136 -2.66 6.30 -14.62
C ASP A 136 -1.85 7.25 -15.52
N ALA A 137 -2.32 8.49 -15.71
CA ALA A 137 -1.54 9.51 -16.41
C ALA A 137 -0.28 9.91 -15.61
N ALA A 138 -0.37 9.99 -14.28
CA ALA A 138 0.78 10.22 -13.42
C ALA A 138 1.79 9.06 -13.44
N VAL A 139 1.32 7.80 -13.53
CA VAL A 139 2.17 6.63 -13.78
C VAL A 139 2.98 6.80 -15.07
N LYS A 140 2.30 7.14 -16.18
CA LYS A 140 2.95 7.38 -17.48
C LYS A 140 3.95 8.53 -17.43
N ASN A 141 3.62 9.59 -16.69
CA ASN A 141 4.50 10.74 -16.46
C ASN A 141 5.80 10.32 -15.75
N ILE A 142 5.71 9.59 -14.62
CA ILE A 142 6.89 9.08 -13.91
C ILE A 142 7.70 8.13 -14.78
N MET A 143 7.05 7.22 -15.49
CA MET A 143 7.73 6.27 -16.38
C MET A 143 8.49 6.98 -17.51
N SER A 144 7.94 8.07 -18.06
CA SER A 144 8.61 8.88 -19.07
C SER A 144 9.82 9.63 -18.51
N ILE A 145 9.70 10.19 -17.30
CA ILE A 145 10.79 10.95 -16.68
C ILE A 145 11.91 10.01 -16.20
N TYR A 146 11.55 8.89 -15.59
CA TYR A 146 12.46 7.97 -14.90
C TYR A 146 12.40 6.54 -15.45
N PRO A 147 12.63 6.31 -16.75
CA PRO A 147 12.56 4.96 -17.33
C PRO A 147 13.60 4.01 -16.74
N ASN A 148 14.72 4.55 -16.24
CA ASN A 148 15.78 3.77 -15.62
C ASN A 148 15.39 3.19 -14.25
N ASN A 149 14.30 3.63 -13.62
CA ASN A 149 13.87 3.06 -12.34
C ASN A 149 13.49 1.58 -12.48
N GLU A 150 12.91 1.18 -13.62
CA GLU A 150 12.62 -0.24 -13.93
C GLU A 150 13.92 -1.05 -14.08
N VAL A 151 14.93 -0.47 -14.73
CA VAL A 151 16.25 -1.10 -14.85
C VAL A 151 16.87 -1.28 -13.47
N VAL A 152 16.92 -0.21 -12.66
CA VAL A 152 17.45 -0.29 -11.29
C VAL A 152 16.68 -1.31 -10.46
N TRP A 153 15.36 -1.39 -10.61
CA TRP A 153 14.54 -2.38 -9.93
C TRP A 153 14.95 -3.81 -10.28
N HIS A 154 15.12 -4.14 -11.56
CA HIS A 154 15.48 -5.50 -11.98
C HIS A 154 16.93 -5.88 -11.65
N PHE A 155 17.85 -4.91 -11.63
CA PHE A 155 19.27 -5.17 -11.34
C PHE A 155 19.60 -5.12 -9.85
N SER A 156 19.12 -4.11 -9.13
CA SER A 156 19.40 -3.91 -7.71
C SER A 156 18.34 -4.54 -6.81
N GLY A 157 17.14 -4.82 -7.33
CA GLY A 157 16.02 -5.35 -6.58
C GLY A 157 15.06 -4.25 -6.06
N PRO A 158 13.91 -4.66 -5.51
CA PRO A 158 12.87 -3.75 -5.04
C PRO A 158 13.27 -2.85 -3.85
N TRP A 159 14.33 -3.22 -3.11
CA TRP A 159 14.72 -2.53 -1.88
C TRP A 159 15.09 -1.07 -2.09
N MET A 160 15.65 -0.70 -3.25
CA MET A 160 16.05 0.67 -3.54
C MET A 160 14.83 1.59 -3.59
N ASN A 161 13.78 1.16 -4.29
CA ASN A 161 12.52 1.90 -4.37
C ASN A 161 11.88 2.00 -2.98
N CYS A 162 11.88 0.90 -2.22
CA CYS A 162 11.37 0.87 -0.86
C CYS A 162 12.10 1.84 0.07
N SER A 163 13.44 1.90 0.00
CA SER A 163 14.25 2.83 0.78
C SER A 163 13.94 4.27 0.42
N LYS A 164 13.78 4.57 -0.88
CA LYS A 164 13.42 5.90 -1.33
C LYS A 164 12.04 6.32 -0.90
N LEU A 165 11.04 5.44 -1.01
CA LEU A 165 9.70 5.72 -0.48
C LEU A 165 9.73 6.03 1.03
N PHE A 166 10.54 5.33 1.83
CA PHE A 166 10.69 5.64 3.24
C PHE A 166 11.39 6.98 3.50
N GLU A 167 12.41 7.33 2.71
CA GLU A 167 13.08 8.63 2.74
C GLU A 167 12.04 9.74 2.52
N GLU A 168 11.23 9.66 1.44
CA GLU A 168 10.22 10.69 1.15
C GLU A 168 9.13 10.79 2.22
N ILE A 169 8.74 9.66 2.83
CA ILE A 169 7.77 9.66 3.93
C ILE A 169 8.34 10.37 5.17
N ALA A 170 9.64 10.24 5.42
CA ALA A 170 10.31 10.96 6.50
C ALA A 170 10.47 12.45 6.17
N GLU A 171 10.87 12.78 4.93
CA GLU A 171 11.01 14.17 4.47
C GLU A 171 9.65 14.91 4.48
N LEU A 172 8.56 14.24 4.11
CA LEU A 172 7.21 14.79 4.22
C LEU A 172 6.88 15.15 5.68
N HIS A 173 7.12 14.25 6.64
CA HIS A 173 6.92 14.56 8.05
C HIS A 173 7.79 15.72 8.53
N GLU A 174 9.07 15.72 8.16
CA GLU A 174 10.00 16.79 8.51
C GLU A 174 9.55 18.15 7.94
N SER A 175 9.06 18.17 6.70
CA SER A 175 8.55 19.38 6.05
C SER A 175 7.30 19.93 6.75
N ILE A 176 6.37 19.08 7.18
CA ILE A 176 5.16 19.47 7.92
C ILE A 176 5.55 20.07 9.27
N CYS A 177 6.47 19.42 10.00
CA CYS A 177 7.01 19.94 11.26
C CYS A 177 7.66 21.31 11.08
N LYS A 178 8.51 21.47 10.05
CA LYS A 178 9.15 22.77 9.72
C LYS A 178 8.14 23.84 9.32
N TYR A 179 7.05 23.48 8.66
CA TYR A 179 5.96 24.39 8.32
C TYR A 179 5.23 24.88 9.58
N TYR A 180 4.83 23.99 10.48
CA TYR A 180 4.18 24.37 11.74
C TYR A 180 5.10 25.15 12.68
N ALA A 181 6.42 24.92 12.61
CA ALA A 181 7.42 25.70 13.33
C ALA A 181 7.68 27.10 12.71
N GLY A 182 7.05 27.44 11.58
CA GLY A 182 7.26 28.71 10.87
C GLY A 182 8.62 28.81 10.15
N VAL A 183 9.34 27.69 9.98
CA VAL A 183 10.68 27.64 9.38
C VAL A 183 10.62 27.48 7.86
N LYS A 184 9.60 26.78 7.34
CA LYS A 184 9.38 26.58 5.90
C LYS A 184 7.98 27.01 5.48
N SER A 185 7.82 27.38 4.22
CA SER A 185 6.52 27.64 3.61
C SER A 185 5.76 26.35 3.29
N LYS A 186 4.42 26.45 3.18
CA LYS A 186 3.54 25.36 2.74
C LYS A 186 3.96 24.74 1.40
N SER A 187 4.55 25.53 0.49
CA SER A 187 5.05 25.03 -0.79
C SER A 187 6.11 23.95 -0.69
N HIS A 188 6.91 23.93 0.39
CA HIS A 188 7.87 22.84 0.61
C HIS A 188 7.15 21.54 0.97
N VAL A 189 6.08 21.64 1.76
CA VAL A 189 5.23 20.49 2.08
C VAL A 189 4.56 19.95 0.82
N GLU A 190 4.03 20.83 -0.05
CA GLU A 190 3.49 20.45 -1.37
C GLU A 190 4.52 19.68 -2.21
N GLU A 191 5.78 20.09 -2.20
CA GLU A 191 6.84 19.37 -2.93
C GLU A 191 7.06 17.95 -2.38
N GLU A 192 7.02 17.73 -1.06
CA GLU A 192 7.20 16.38 -0.49
C GLU A 192 5.97 15.48 -0.70
N PHE A 193 4.75 16.03 -0.78
CA PHE A 193 3.58 15.27 -1.25
C PHE A 193 3.79 14.73 -2.66
N GLY A 194 4.37 15.54 -3.54
CA GLY A 194 4.72 15.14 -4.90
C GLY A 194 5.71 13.97 -4.93
N ASP A 195 6.71 13.96 -4.04
CA ASP A 195 7.73 12.92 -3.99
C ASP A 195 7.20 11.60 -3.43
N VAL A 196 6.44 11.65 -2.34
CA VAL A 196 5.79 10.44 -1.81
C VAL A 196 4.91 9.80 -2.88
N LEU A 197 4.11 10.59 -3.61
CA LEU A 197 3.31 10.05 -4.71
C LEU A 197 4.21 9.49 -5.83
N ALA A 198 5.26 10.20 -6.25
CA ALA A 198 6.16 9.76 -7.31
C ALA A 198 6.80 8.40 -7.01
N TRP A 199 7.19 8.12 -5.77
CA TRP A 199 7.78 6.83 -5.41
C TRP A 199 6.76 5.71 -5.22
N ILE A 200 5.54 6.01 -4.75
CA ILE A 200 4.42 5.05 -4.83
C ILE A 200 4.17 4.64 -6.29
N LEU A 201 4.12 5.62 -7.20
CA LEU A 201 3.93 5.36 -8.64
C LEU A 201 5.13 4.64 -9.27
N SER A 202 6.36 4.93 -8.82
CA SER A 202 7.54 4.21 -9.30
C SER A 202 7.49 2.73 -8.89
N ALA A 203 7.00 2.39 -7.70
CA ALA A 203 6.80 1.00 -7.30
C ALA A 203 5.69 0.33 -8.13
N TRP A 204 4.64 1.08 -8.51
CA TRP A 204 3.59 0.59 -9.41
C TRP A 204 4.16 0.21 -10.78
N VAL A 205 4.93 1.13 -11.40
CA VAL A 205 5.57 0.90 -12.72
C VAL A 205 6.38 -0.40 -12.71
N SER A 206 7.09 -0.69 -11.63
CA SER A 206 7.94 -1.87 -11.52
C SER A 206 7.21 -3.18 -11.18
N THR A 207 5.92 -3.14 -10.82
CA THR A 207 5.18 -4.33 -10.34
C THR A 207 3.91 -4.63 -11.13
N HIS A 208 3.28 -3.62 -11.75
CA HIS A 208 1.96 -3.71 -12.37
C HIS A 208 1.87 -2.86 -13.64
N ARG A 209 2.91 -2.89 -14.48
CA ARG A 209 3.05 -2.04 -15.69
C ARG A 209 1.89 -2.18 -16.69
N ASP A 210 1.29 -3.35 -16.76
CA ASP A 210 0.21 -3.71 -17.68
C ASP A 210 -1.18 -3.34 -17.16
N LYS A 211 -1.28 -2.84 -15.92
CA LYS A 211 -2.55 -2.49 -15.29
C LYS A 211 -2.77 -0.99 -15.23
N ASN A 212 -4.05 -0.61 -15.26
CA ASN A 212 -4.49 0.76 -15.08
C ASN A 212 -4.70 1.06 -13.58
N LEU A 213 -3.96 2.05 -13.06
CA LEU A 213 -4.03 2.39 -11.63
C LEU A 213 -5.39 3.00 -11.22
N ASP A 214 -6.01 3.79 -12.10
CA ASP A 214 -7.33 4.38 -11.83
C ASP A 214 -8.39 3.27 -11.64
N GLU A 215 -8.39 2.24 -12.51
CA GLU A 215 -9.31 1.09 -12.42
C GLU A 215 -9.12 0.28 -11.13
N GLU A 216 -7.88 0.10 -10.68
CA GLU A 216 -7.55 -0.70 -9.50
C GLU A 216 -7.93 0.05 -8.20
N ILE A 217 -7.78 1.39 -8.17
CA ILE A 217 -8.32 2.23 -7.10
C ILE A 217 -9.86 2.17 -7.09
N VAL A 218 -10.50 2.32 -8.26
CA VAL A 218 -11.96 2.24 -8.40
C VAL A 218 -12.48 0.89 -7.92
N SER A 219 -11.84 -0.20 -8.32
CA SER A 219 -12.18 -1.57 -7.91
C SER A 219 -12.10 -1.73 -6.39
N TYR A 220 -11.02 -1.25 -5.76
CA TYR A 220 -10.82 -1.37 -4.32
C TYR A 220 -11.88 -0.63 -3.49
N PHE A 221 -12.34 0.54 -3.97
CA PHE A 221 -13.33 1.39 -3.28
C PHE A 221 -14.73 1.31 -3.88
N TYR A 222 -15.01 0.37 -4.79
CA TYR A 222 -16.28 0.30 -5.54
C TYR A 222 -17.51 0.23 -4.63
N HIS A 223 -17.40 -0.52 -3.52
CA HIS A 223 -18.45 -0.68 -2.52
C HIS A 223 -18.32 0.30 -1.33
N GLY A 224 -17.60 1.42 -1.51
CA GLY A 224 -17.32 2.38 -0.44
C GLY A 224 -16.14 1.95 0.43
N CYS A 225 -16.23 2.17 1.75
CA CYS A 225 -15.16 1.85 2.68
C CYS A 225 -14.82 0.34 2.62
N PRO A 226 -13.56 -0.06 2.38
CA PRO A 226 -13.17 -1.47 2.31
C PRO A 226 -13.38 -2.23 3.63
N VAL A 227 -13.47 -1.52 4.76
CA VAL A 227 -13.71 -2.08 6.10
C VAL A 227 -15.21 -2.25 6.35
N CYS A 228 -15.95 -1.15 6.54
CA CYS A 228 -17.37 -1.21 6.92
C CYS A 228 -18.34 -1.35 5.74
N LYS A 229 -17.87 -1.27 4.49
CA LYS A 229 -18.68 -1.35 3.25
C LYS A 229 -19.73 -0.24 3.09
N MET A 230 -19.60 0.83 3.86
CA MET A 230 -20.48 2.00 3.80
C MET A 230 -19.90 3.05 2.83
N GLN A 231 -20.80 3.75 2.14
CA GLN A 231 -20.44 4.87 1.25
C GLN A 231 -19.85 6.06 2.01
N LYS A 232 -20.27 6.26 3.27
CA LYS A 232 -19.60 7.14 4.23
C LYS A 232 -19.07 6.27 5.35
N CYS A 233 -17.78 6.39 5.62
CA CYS A 233 -17.13 5.56 6.62
C CYS A 233 -17.73 5.82 8.01
N SER A 234 -18.02 4.74 8.73
CA SER A 234 -18.46 4.76 10.14
C SER A 234 -17.49 3.98 11.05
N CYS A 235 -16.29 3.68 10.56
CA CYS A 235 -15.27 2.97 11.31
C CYS A 235 -14.77 3.81 12.49
N GLY A 236 -14.61 3.17 13.64
CA GLY A 236 -14.03 3.75 14.84
C GLY A 236 -12.51 3.98 14.72
N LYS A 237 -11.95 4.55 15.79
CA LYS A 237 -10.50 4.61 15.97
C LYS A 237 -10.00 3.16 16.10
N TYR A 238 -9.00 2.79 15.29
CA TYR A 238 -8.39 1.45 15.23
C TYR A 238 -9.10 0.35 14.43
N ASP A 239 -10.29 0.59 13.86
CA ASP A 239 -11.00 -0.36 12.97
C ASP A 239 -10.31 -0.62 11.61
N SER A 240 -9.10 -0.08 11.41
CA SER A 240 -8.35 -0.26 10.16
C SER A 240 -7.96 -1.72 9.93
N ARG A 241 -7.78 -2.13 8.65
CA ARG A 241 -7.16 -3.41 8.28
C ARG A 241 -5.69 -3.44 8.69
N ILE A 242 -5.42 -3.67 9.98
CA ILE A 242 -4.09 -3.96 10.51
C ILE A 242 -3.69 -5.33 9.95
N GLN A 243 -2.59 -5.39 9.20
CA GLN A 243 -2.03 -6.67 8.76
C GLN A 243 -1.26 -7.30 9.93
N GLY A 244 -1.24 -8.63 10.02
CA GLY A 244 -0.54 -9.36 11.09
C GLY A 244 -1.35 -9.51 12.38
N VAL A 245 -2.66 -9.21 12.37
CA VAL A 245 -3.52 -9.48 13.53
C VAL A 245 -3.80 -10.98 13.59
N VAL A 246 -3.32 -11.62 14.65
CA VAL A 246 -3.66 -13.01 14.98
C VAL A 246 -5.14 -13.05 15.40
N ASP A 247 -5.94 -13.90 14.74
CA ASP A 247 -7.35 -14.14 15.09
C ASP A 247 -7.45 -15.44 15.92
N PRO A 248 -7.53 -15.37 17.26
CA PRO A 248 -7.49 -16.57 18.11
C PRO A 248 -8.61 -17.55 17.81
N LYS A 249 -9.77 -17.04 17.35
CA LYS A 249 -10.92 -17.89 17.03
C LYS A 249 -10.63 -18.79 15.84
N ARG A 250 -9.95 -18.27 14.81
CA ARG A 250 -9.57 -19.08 13.64
C ARG A 250 -8.52 -20.13 14.00
N TYR A 251 -7.58 -19.80 14.88
CA TYR A 251 -6.60 -20.78 15.37
C TYR A 251 -7.26 -21.86 16.23
N ASN A 252 -8.25 -21.49 17.06
CA ASN A 252 -9.07 -22.44 17.81
C ASN A 252 -9.89 -23.37 16.89
N GLU A 253 -10.52 -22.83 15.84
CA GLU A 253 -11.22 -23.60 14.83
C GLU A 253 -10.29 -24.60 14.14
N LEU A 254 -9.11 -24.13 13.70
CA LEU A 254 -8.11 -24.98 13.05
C LEU A 254 -7.61 -26.10 13.99
N ARG A 255 -7.32 -25.77 15.26
CA ARG A 255 -6.94 -26.73 16.31
C ARG A 255 -8.01 -27.80 16.48
N THR A 256 -9.26 -27.39 16.61
CA THR A 256 -10.41 -28.29 16.80
C THR A 256 -10.57 -29.24 15.60
N LEU A 257 -10.32 -28.79 14.38
CA LEU A 257 -10.35 -29.65 13.19
C LEU A 257 -9.22 -30.69 13.18
N PHE A 258 -8.00 -30.33 13.60
CA PHE A 258 -6.91 -31.30 13.74
C PHE A 258 -7.20 -32.32 14.87
N GLU A 259 -7.77 -31.89 15.99
CA GLU A 259 -8.22 -32.81 17.06
C GLU A 259 -9.32 -33.77 16.59
N GLN A 260 -10.22 -33.31 15.72
CA GLN A 260 -11.22 -34.19 15.08
C GLN A 260 -10.55 -35.19 14.14
N LEU A 261 -9.56 -34.75 13.37
CA LEU A 261 -8.79 -35.62 12.49
C LEU A 261 -8.05 -36.72 13.27
N GLU A 262 -7.47 -36.40 14.43
CA GLU A 262 -6.85 -37.38 15.34
C GLU A 262 -7.83 -38.50 15.72
N LYS A 263 -9.08 -38.13 16.03
CA LYS A 263 -10.11 -39.08 16.48
C LYS A 263 -10.56 -40.04 15.38
N VAL A 264 -10.68 -39.54 14.14
CA VAL A 264 -11.13 -40.35 13.00
C VAL A 264 -9.98 -41.09 12.32
N SER A 265 -8.73 -40.67 12.54
CA SER A 265 -7.54 -41.34 12.03
C SER A 265 -6.40 -41.29 13.07
N PRO A 266 -6.31 -42.29 13.96
CA PRO A 266 -5.26 -42.37 14.97
C PRO A 266 -3.84 -42.38 14.38
N ASP A 267 -3.67 -42.81 13.14
CA ASP A 267 -2.37 -42.82 12.43
C ASP A 267 -1.83 -41.42 12.10
N ALA A 268 -2.68 -40.39 12.21
CA ALA A 268 -2.30 -38.98 12.08
C ALA A 268 -1.71 -38.40 13.38
N LYS A 269 -1.92 -39.06 14.53
CA LYS A 269 -1.63 -38.51 15.86
C LYS A 269 -0.20 -37.98 16.01
N THR A 270 0.79 -38.79 15.67
CA THR A 270 2.21 -38.41 15.76
C THR A 270 2.59 -37.26 14.85
N ASP A 271 1.82 -37.01 13.78
CA ASP A 271 2.05 -35.93 12.82
C ASP A 271 1.38 -34.60 13.24
N ILE A 272 0.42 -34.63 14.19
CA ILE A 272 -0.40 -33.45 14.56
C ILE A 272 -0.28 -33.02 16.02
N GLU A 273 0.25 -33.85 16.93
CA GLU A 273 0.36 -33.52 18.37
C GLU A 273 1.13 -32.21 18.62
N SER A 274 2.29 -32.03 17.99
CA SER A 274 3.08 -30.79 18.12
C SER A 274 2.31 -29.58 17.59
N LEU A 275 1.64 -29.76 16.45
CA LEU A 275 0.87 -28.72 15.79
C LEU A 275 -0.32 -28.27 16.65
N ILE A 276 -1.03 -29.21 17.30
CA ILE A 276 -2.14 -28.88 18.20
C ILE A 276 -1.65 -28.01 19.38
N LEU A 277 -0.49 -28.34 19.96
CA LEU A 277 0.11 -27.53 21.02
C LEU A 277 0.52 -26.14 20.52
N ALA A 278 1.09 -26.06 19.32
CA ALA A 278 1.45 -24.79 18.70
C ALA A 278 0.21 -23.92 18.43
N LEU A 279 -0.86 -24.49 17.84
CA LEU A 279 -2.13 -23.80 17.59
C LEU A 279 -2.76 -23.28 18.89
N LYS A 280 -2.69 -24.07 19.98
CA LYS A 280 -3.15 -23.65 21.30
C LYS A 280 -2.32 -22.50 21.87
N SER A 281 -0.99 -22.55 21.72
CA SER A 281 -0.11 -21.45 22.13
C SER A 281 -0.44 -20.14 21.40
N VAL A 282 -0.76 -20.22 20.10
CA VAL A 282 -1.18 -19.04 19.32
C VAL A 282 -2.53 -18.50 19.80
N GLU A 283 -3.48 -19.37 20.12
CA GLU A 283 -4.79 -18.98 20.69
C GLU A 283 -4.62 -18.21 22.01
N GLU A 284 -3.73 -18.68 22.88
CA GLU A 284 -3.51 -18.09 24.21
C GLU A 284 -2.67 -16.82 24.16
N ASN A 285 -1.56 -16.84 23.42
CA ASN A 285 -0.55 -15.79 23.47
C ASN A 285 -0.68 -14.76 22.34
N GLN A 286 -1.35 -15.12 21.24
CA GLN A 286 -1.57 -14.26 20.07
C GLN A 286 -0.27 -13.69 19.47
N ASP A 287 0.84 -14.40 19.68
CA ASP A 287 2.16 -14.02 19.20
C ASP A 287 2.26 -14.21 17.69
N GLU A 288 2.57 -13.13 16.96
CA GLU A 288 2.58 -13.11 15.49
C GLU A 288 3.63 -14.07 14.90
N ALA A 289 4.82 -14.15 15.51
CA ALA A 289 5.90 -15.01 15.02
C ALA A 289 5.52 -16.49 15.16
N THR A 290 4.92 -16.84 16.29
CA THR A 290 4.37 -18.17 16.56
C THR A 290 3.23 -18.45 15.61
N ALA A 291 2.29 -17.53 15.43
CA ALA A 291 1.17 -17.67 14.50
C ALA A 291 1.63 -17.95 13.07
N LEU A 292 2.64 -17.21 12.59
CA LEU A 292 3.23 -17.42 11.27
C LEU A 292 3.88 -18.80 11.15
N ALA A 293 4.74 -19.17 12.10
CA ALA A 293 5.42 -20.46 12.11
C ALA A 293 4.43 -21.62 12.16
N THR A 294 3.42 -21.53 13.04
CA THR A 294 2.36 -22.53 13.17
C THR A 294 1.50 -22.63 11.91
N THR A 295 1.26 -21.53 11.19
CA THR A 295 0.52 -21.57 9.92
C THR A 295 1.30 -22.29 8.83
N VAL A 296 2.62 -22.11 8.78
CA VAL A 296 3.51 -22.83 7.86
C VAL A 296 3.57 -24.32 8.21
N GLU A 297 3.71 -24.65 9.50
CA GLU A 297 3.66 -26.04 9.98
C GLU A 297 2.32 -26.69 9.64
N ALA A 298 1.19 -26.00 9.88
CA ALA A 298 -0.14 -26.48 9.55
C ALA A 298 -0.30 -26.83 8.07
N LYS A 299 0.24 -26.00 7.15
CA LYS A 299 0.26 -26.28 5.71
C LYS A 299 1.07 -27.52 5.36
N SER A 300 2.25 -27.65 5.96
CA SER A 300 3.15 -28.78 5.75
C SER A 300 2.50 -30.09 6.21
N VAL A 301 1.99 -30.10 7.44
CA VAL A 301 1.28 -31.24 8.03
C VAL A 301 0.03 -31.58 7.24
N TYR A 302 -0.78 -30.59 6.85
CA TYR A 302 -1.96 -30.80 6.01
C TYR A 302 -1.61 -31.52 4.71
N THR A 303 -0.59 -31.05 3.97
CA THR A 303 -0.14 -31.68 2.72
C THR A 303 0.29 -33.13 2.95
N LYS A 304 1.09 -33.38 3.99
CA LYS A 304 1.55 -34.73 4.35
C LYS A 304 0.38 -35.67 4.65
N LEU A 305 -0.63 -35.20 5.37
CA LEU A 305 -1.80 -36.01 5.73
C LEU A 305 -2.72 -36.28 4.53
N GLN A 306 -2.81 -35.36 3.56
CA GLN A 306 -3.54 -35.61 2.31
C GLN A 306 -2.95 -36.78 1.50
N GLU A 307 -1.64 -36.99 1.57
CA GLU A 307 -0.94 -38.09 0.88
C GLU A 307 -0.99 -39.40 1.67
N LYS A 308 -0.90 -39.32 3.01
CA LYS A 308 -0.73 -40.49 3.88
C LYS A 308 -2.04 -41.15 4.30
N LEU A 309 -3.13 -40.41 4.46
CA LEU A 309 -4.35 -40.93 5.07
C LEU A 309 -5.28 -41.61 4.05
N ASP A 310 -5.88 -42.72 4.48
CA ASP A 310 -6.93 -43.40 3.71
C ASP A 310 -8.16 -42.51 3.54
N LYS A 311 -8.66 -42.45 2.30
CA LYS A 311 -9.75 -41.55 1.88
C LYS A 311 -11.12 -42.06 2.31
N THR A 312 -11.34 -42.20 3.60
CA THR A 312 -12.70 -42.34 4.15
C THR A 312 -13.46 -41.03 4.01
N GLU A 313 -14.79 -41.10 4.00
CA GLU A 313 -15.66 -39.90 3.87
C GLU A 313 -15.41 -38.89 5.01
N ALA A 314 -15.23 -39.39 6.23
CA ALA A 314 -14.96 -38.58 7.42
C ALA A 314 -13.59 -37.86 7.35
N VAL A 315 -12.53 -38.56 6.94
CA VAL A 315 -11.19 -37.99 6.75
C VAL A 315 -11.20 -36.95 5.65
N THR A 316 -11.83 -37.26 4.51
CA THR A 316 -11.89 -36.36 3.35
C THR A 316 -12.60 -35.05 3.69
N THR A 317 -13.73 -35.12 4.40
CA THR A 317 -14.52 -33.94 4.81
C THR A 317 -13.75 -33.06 5.80
N THR A 318 -13.05 -33.68 6.75
CA THR A 318 -12.24 -32.97 7.75
C THR A 318 -11.05 -32.25 7.11
N LEU A 319 -10.32 -32.94 6.23
CA LEU A 319 -9.22 -32.34 5.46
C LEU A 319 -9.69 -31.17 4.60
N ALA A 320 -10.82 -31.30 3.90
CA ALA A 320 -11.38 -30.19 3.12
C ALA A 320 -11.66 -28.94 3.98
N SER A 321 -12.17 -29.14 5.19
CA SER A 321 -12.43 -28.06 6.16
C SER A 321 -11.13 -27.42 6.66
N ILE A 322 -10.12 -28.23 6.97
CA ILE A 322 -8.77 -27.77 7.37
C ILE A 322 -8.18 -26.90 6.26
N GLY A 323 -8.16 -27.39 5.01
CA GLY A 323 -7.62 -26.65 3.87
C GLY A 323 -8.26 -25.27 3.70
N LYS A 324 -9.58 -25.18 3.87
CA LYS A 324 -10.33 -23.91 3.82
C LYS A 324 -9.89 -22.93 4.91
N ILE A 325 -9.77 -23.39 6.16
CA ILE A 325 -9.34 -22.53 7.27
C ILE A 325 -7.89 -22.09 7.12
N ILE A 326 -6.99 -22.99 6.72
CA ILE A 326 -5.58 -22.68 6.46
C ILE A 326 -5.43 -21.56 5.41
N SER A 327 -6.21 -21.61 4.33
CA SER A 327 -6.23 -20.54 3.33
C SER A 327 -6.64 -19.22 3.96
N ASN A 328 -7.74 -19.20 4.72
CA ASN A 328 -8.25 -17.98 5.35
C ASN A 328 -7.30 -17.38 6.40
N VAL A 329 -6.57 -18.21 7.15
CA VAL A 329 -5.59 -17.75 8.15
C VAL A 329 -4.35 -17.17 7.46
N SER A 330 -3.96 -17.74 6.32
CA SER A 330 -2.80 -17.27 5.54
C SER A 330 -3.02 -15.93 4.87
N ASP A 331 -4.26 -15.56 4.57
CA ASP A 331 -4.59 -14.32 3.86
C ASP A 331 -4.57 -13.07 4.78
N VAL A 332 -4.48 -13.26 6.10
CA VAL A 332 -4.59 -12.19 7.12
C VAL A 332 -3.27 -11.87 7.82
N LEU A 333 -2.33 -12.83 7.82
CA LEU A 333 -0.95 -12.68 8.32
C LEU A 333 0.00 -12.21 7.21
#